data_AF-A6KMU9-F1
#
_entry.id   AF-A6KMU9-F1
#
_cell.length_a   1.000
_cell.length_b   1.000
_cell.length_c   1.000
_cell.angle_alpha   90.00
_cell.angle_beta   90.00
_cell.angle_gamma   90.00
#
_symmetry.space_group_name_H-M   'P 1'
#
loop_
_entity.id
_entity.type
_entity.pdbx_description
1 polymer ?
#
loop_
_entity_poly.entity_id
_entity_poly.type
_entity_poly.pdbx_seq_one_letter_code
_entity_poly.pdbx_strand_id
1 'polypeptide(L)'
;MPPTFSSPPRRTPRLRRISGMRWSPVACITSTKRSSKCFPRCNLPPISGIYTTDVGEKTDVVTVNPSIIIDRFHKLEKWRRPFFSVLQRYENASVLLPAFYNVRNTLVSFRVKYMLDDFQSRQPVYFFHPQYLSSVSRYWLSLGVRARRISTGLILVTAALELCEEVHLFGFWAFPMNPSGFFITHHYYDNVKPKPGFHAMPSEIFTFLRMHSRGILRVHTGTCNCC
;
A
#
# COMPACT_ATOMS: atom_id res chain seq x y z
N MET A 1 -26.38 56.48 12.25
CA MET A 1 -26.43 55.09 11.76
C MET A 1 -25.24 54.86 10.85
N PRO A 2 -24.34 53.91 11.14
CA PRO A 2 -23.10 53.72 10.40
C PRO A 2 -23.31 52.85 9.14
N PRO A 3 -22.44 52.95 8.12
CA PRO A 3 -22.53 52.15 6.90
C PRO A 3 -22.08 50.70 7.15
N THR A 4 -22.83 49.75 6.59
CA THR A 4 -22.55 48.32 6.62
C THR A 4 -21.40 47.97 5.67
N PHE A 5 -20.25 47.59 6.21
CA PHE A 5 -19.17 46.96 5.44
C PHE A 5 -19.54 45.50 5.17
N SER A 6 -19.85 45.16 3.91
CA SER A 6 -19.93 43.78 3.44
C SER A 6 -18.52 43.24 3.22
N SER A 7 -18.04 42.42 4.16
CA SER A 7 -16.81 41.65 3.96
C SER A 7 -16.99 40.62 2.82
N PRO A 8 -16.07 40.53 1.86
CA PRO A 8 -16.16 39.53 0.79
C PRO A 8 -16.05 38.12 1.38
N PRO A 9 -16.71 37.11 0.78
CA PRO A 9 -16.62 35.74 1.27
C PRO A 9 -15.16 35.30 1.26
N ARG A 10 -14.65 34.88 2.42
CA ARG A 10 -13.34 34.22 2.54
C ARG A 10 -13.35 33.07 1.55
N ARG A 11 -12.59 33.22 0.45
CA ARG A 11 -12.26 32.12 -0.43
C ARG A 11 -11.64 31.05 0.47
N THR A 12 -12.38 29.96 0.67
CA THR A 12 -11.80 28.71 1.15
C THR A 12 -10.55 28.48 0.29
N PRO A 13 -9.37 28.24 0.90
CA PRO A 13 -8.22 27.91 0.10
C PRO A 13 -8.57 26.61 -0.63
N ARG A 14 -8.84 26.72 -1.94
CA ARG A 14 -8.82 25.57 -2.83
C ARG A 14 -7.51 24.90 -2.54
N LEU A 15 -7.55 23.68 -2.00
CA LEU A 15 -6.41 22.78 -1.97
C LEU A 15 -5.91 22.75 -3.42
N ARG A 16 -4.90 23.57 -3.73
CA ARG A 16 -4.29 23.54 -5.04
C ARG A 16 -3.77 22.11 -5.15
N ARG A 17 -4.27 21.37 -6.14
CA ARG A 17 -3.55 20.22 -6.67
C ARG A 17 -2.22 20.80 -7.16
N ILE A 18 -1.24 20.88 -6.26
CA ILE A 18 0.12 21.25 -6.59
C ILE A 18 0.56 20.14 -7.55
N SER A 19 1.03 20.54 -8.73
CA SER A 19 1.43 19.70 -9.85
C SER A 19 2.72 18.92 -9.56
N GLY A 20 2.71 18.12 -8.49
CA GLY A 20 3.87 17.39 -7.98
C GLY A 20 3.45 16.33 -6.97
N MET A 21 2.48 15.47 -7.34
CA MET A 21 2.08 14.30 -6.54
C MET A 21 3.21 13.25 -6.49
N ARG A 22 4.33 13.57 -5.82
CA ARG A 22 5.50 12.69 -5.66
C ARG A 22 5.61 12.03 -4.29
N TRP A 23 4.59 12.18 -3.46
CA TRP A 23 4.64 11.78 -2.06
C TRP A 23 3.24 11.41 -1.61
N SER A 24 2.95 10.10 -1.53
CA SER A 24 2.17 9.51 -0.45
C SER A 24 1.83 8.05 -0.71
N PRO A 25 1.75 7.20 0.33
CA PRO A 25 1.95 5.78 0.25
C PRO A 25 0.85 5.09 -0.54
N VAL A 26 1.21 4.44 -1.63
CA VAL A 26 1.10 2.99 -1.57
C VAL A 26 2.48 2.42 -1.78
N ALA A 27 2.90 1.64 -0.78
CA ALA A 27 4.13 0.90 -0.75
C ALA A 27 4.34 0.16 -2.08
N CYS A 28 5.31 0.66 -2.86
CA CYS A 28 5.95 -0.09 -3.91
C CYS A 28 7.31 -0.52 -3.36
N ILE A 29 7.58 -1.82 -3.42
CA ILE A 29 8.89 -2.35 -3.11
C ILE A 29 9.53 -2.67 -4.45
N THR A 30 10.75 -2.22 -4.66
CA THR A 30 11.59 -2.79 -5.72
C THR A 30 12.65 -3.60 -5.04
N SER A 31 12.77 -4.87 -5.41
CA SER A 31 13.78 -5.74 -4.84
C SER A 31 14.51 -6.52 -5.92
N THR A 32 15.80 -6.76 -5.71
CA THR A 32 16.65 -7.49 -6.66
C THR A 32 17.13 -8.80 -6.07
N LYS A 33 17.06 -9.88 -6.84
CA LYS A 33 17.59 -11.20 -6.48
C LYS A 33 18.34 -11.78 -7.68
N ARG A 34 19.67 -11.99 -7.57
CA ARG A 34 20.49 -12.72 -8.56
C ARG A 34 20.08 -12.43 -10.02
N SER A 35 20.04 -11.15 -10.39
CA SER A 35 19.67 -10.61 -11.72
C SER A 35 18.17 -10.43 -12.05
N SER A 36 17.25 -10.70 -11.14
CA SER A 36 15.80 -10.48 -11.32
C SER A 36 15.27 -9.35 -10.42
N LYS A 37 14.38 -8.50 -10.95
CA LYS A 37 13.70 -7.42 -10.20
C LYS A 37 12.24 -7.80 -9.95
N CYS A 38 11.79 -7.66 -8.70
CA CYS A 38 10.40 -7.87 -8.29
C CYS A 38 9.78 -6.54 -7.83
N PHE A 39 8.53 -6.30 -8.21
CA PHE A 39 7.76 -5.09 -7.90
C PHE A 39 6.47 -5.40 -7.11
N PRO A 40 6.55 -5.71 -5.79
CA PRO A 40 5.37 -5.87 -4.96
C PRO A 40 4.63 -4.55 -4.71
N ARG A 41 3.30 -4.59 -4.78
CA ARG A 41 2.41 -3.47 -4.48
C ARG A 41 1.40 -3.79 -3.39
N CYS A 42 1.14 -2.84 -2.51
CA CYS A 42 0.20 -3.00 -1.41
C CYS A 42 -1.24 -2.64 -1.80
N ASN A 43 -2.20 -3.53 -1.60
CA ASN A 43 -3.62 -3.18 -1.44
C ASN A 43 -4.31 -2.57 -2.68
N LEU A 44 -3.98 -3.07 -3.87
CA LEU A 44 -4.61 -2.69 -5.15
C LEU A 44 -4.60 -1.18 -5.46
N PRO A 45 -3.43 -0.52 -5.49
CA PRO A 45 -3.38 0.91 -5.75
C PRO A 45 -3.54 1.23 -7.24
N PRO A 46 -4.21 2.33 -7.63
CA PRO A 46 -4.29 2.72 -9.04
C PRO A 46 -2.89 3.01 -9.59
N ILE A 47 -2.50 2.29 -10.65
CA ILE A 47 -1.16 2.38 -11.28
C ILE A 47 -1.17 2.99 -12.68
N SER A 48 -2.35 3.20 -13.26
CA SER A 48 -2.49 3.65 -14.65
C SER A 48 -2.90 5.12 -14.77
N GLY A 49 -2.71 5.67 -15.98
CA GLY A 49 -3.13 7.03 -16.32
C GLY A 49 -2.23 8.07 -15.66
N ILE A 50 -2.81 8.99 -14.88
CA ILE A 50 -2.06 10.08 -14.25
C ILE A 50 -1.02 9.60 -13.22
N TYR A 51 -1.12 8.35 -12.76
CA TYR A 51 -0.22 7.79 -11.74
C TYR A 51 0.98 7.07 -12.35
N THR A 52 0.93 6.68 -13.63
CA THR A 52 1.97 5.87 -14.29
C THR A 52 3.36 6.49 -14.14
N THR A 53 3.47 7.80 -14.29
CA THR A 53 4.75 8.54 -14.18
C THR A 53 5.36 8.48 -12.79
N ASP A 54 4.54 8.44 -11.74
CA ASP A 54 5.01 8.52 -10.34
C ASP A 54 5.24 7.14 -9.73
N VAL A 55 4.44 6.14 -10.09
CA VAL A 55 4.48 4.82 -9.43
C VAL A 55 4.80 3.65 -10.37
N GLY A 56 4.83 3.89 -11.69
CA GLY A 56 5.00 2.86 -12.72
C GLY A 56 3.84 1.86 -12.80
N GLU A 57 3.82 1.06 -13.87
CA GLU A 57 2.78 0.04 -14.10
C GLU A 57 3.24 -1.38 -13.75
N LYS A 58 4.54 -1.67 -13.87
CA LYS A 58 5.08 -3.00 -13.61
C LYS A 58 4.72 -3.46 -12.20
N THR A 59 4.14 -4.66 -12.12
CA THR A 59 3.69 -5.29 -10.88
C THR A 59 3.85 -6.80 -11.00
N ASP A 60 4.63 -7.41 -10.10
CA ASP A 60 4.79 -8.88 -10.08
C ASP A 60 3.89 -9.53 -9.00
N VAL A 61 3.66 -8.80 -7.91
CA VAL A 61 2.80 -9.21 -6.80
C VAL A 61 1.94 -8.02 -6.38
N VAL A 62 0.64 -8.22 -6.23
CA VAL A 62 -0.25 -7.23 -5.63
C VAL A 62 -0.99 -7.83 -4.45
N THR A 63 -0.93 -7.16 -3.30
CA THR A 63 -1.69 -7.62 -2.14
C THR A 63 -3.11 -7.10 -2.18
N VAL A 64 -4.03 -7.85 -1.57
CA VAL A 64 -5.42 -7.42 -1.38
C VAL A 64 -5.79 -7.57 0.08
N ASN A 65 -5.95 -6.44 0.79
CA ASN A 65 -6.52 -6.48 2.13
C ASN A 65 -8.01 -6.87 2.05
N PRO A 66 -8.48 -7.88 2.80
CA PRO A 66 -9.87 -8.31 2.77
C PRO A 66 -10.90 -7.21 3.04
N SER A 67 -10.55 -6.15 3.78
CA SER A 67 -11.46 -5.00 3.97
C SER A 67 -11.83 -4.32 2.66
N ILE A 68 -10.93 -4.25 1.67
CA ILE A 68 -11.23 -3.68 0.34
C ILE A 68 -12.37 -4.46 -0.32
N ILE A 69 -12.29 -5.78 -0.26
CA ILE A 69 -13.28 -6.66 -0.88
C ILE A 69 -14.62 -6.56 -0.14
N ILE A 70 -14.59 -6.51 1.19
CA ILE A 70 -15.79 -6.37 2.03
C ILE A 70 -16.47 -5.03 1.78
N ASP A 71 -15.73 -3.94 1.88
CA ASP A 71 -16.27 -2.59 1.97
C ASP A 71 -16.58 -2.01 0.57
N ARG A 72 -15.71 -2.25 -0.42
CA ARG A 72 -15.85 -1.68 -1.77
C ARG A 72 -16.55 -2.60 -2.77
N PHE A 73 -16.49 -3.92 -2.54
CA PHE A 73 -17.02 -4.91 -3.48
C PHE A 73 -18.06 -5.84 -2.84
N HIS A 74 -18.65 -5.42 -1.71
CA HIS A 74 -19.74 -6.11 -1.03
C HIS A 74 -19.46 -7.61 -0.83
N LYS A 75 -18.24 -7.93 -0.39
CA LYS A 75 -17.76 -9.30 -0.10
C LYS A 75 -17.82 -10.27 -1.29
N LEU A 76 -17.99 -9.77 -2.52
CA LEU A 76 -18.19 -10.55 -3.74
C LEU A 76 -19.39 -11.52 -3.68
N GLU A 77 -20.45 -11.14 -2.95
CA GLU A 77 -21.66 -11.97 -2.82
C GLU A 77 -22.58 -11.89 -4.05
N LYS A 78 -22.48 -10.81 -4.83
CA LYS A 78 -23.28 -10.59 -6.04
C LYS A 78 -22.39 -10.23 -7.23
N TRP A 79 -22.10 -8.94 -7.39
CA TRP A 79 -21.38 -8.41 -8.56
C TRP A 79 -19.88 -8.67 -8.44
N ARG A 80 -19.38 -9.69 -9.14
CA ARG A 80 -17.95 -10.08 -9.11
C ARG A 80 -17.11 -9.42 -10.19
N ARG A 81 -17.71 -9.12 -11.34
CA ARG A 81 -17.03 -8.53 -12.52
C ARG A 81 -16.28 -7.23 -12.23
N PRO A 82 -16.81 -6.27 -11.44
CA PRO A 82 -16.08 -5.02 -11.15
C PRO A 82 -14.75 -5.25 -10.42
N PHE A 83 -14.70 -6.21 -9.48
CA PHE A 83 -13.47 -6.54 -8.77
C PHE A 83 -12.48 -7.27 -9.69
N PHE A 84 -12.98 -8.20 -10.52
CA PHE A 84 -12.18 -8.85 -11.56
C PHE A 84 -11.53 -7.82 -12.49
N SER A 85 -12.28 -6.84 -13.00
CA SER A 85 -11.74 -5.74 -13.83
C SER A 85 -10.65 -4.92 -13.14
N VAL A 86 -10.65 -4.84 -11.81
CA VAL A 86 -9.55 -4.19 -11.06
C VAL A 86 -8.30 -5.05 -11.08
N LEU A 87 -8.43 -6.37 -10.85
CA LEU A 87 -7.29 -7.29 -10.88
C LEU A 87 -6.65 -7.41 -12.25
N GLN A 88 -7.44 -7.32 -13.33
CA GLN A 88 -6.92 -7.39 -14.70
C GLN A 88 -6.00 -6.22 -15.06
N ARG A 89 -6.04 -5.09 -14.34
CA ARG A 89 -5.09 -3.98 -14.54
C ARG A 89 -3.67 -4.31 -14.11
N TYR A 90 -3.48 -5.37 -13.34
CA TYR A 90 -2.16 -5.85 -12.91
C TYR A 90 -1.69 -7.04 -13.77
N GLU A 91 -2.31 -7.25 -14.94
CA GLU A 91 -1.91 -8.27 -15.91
C GLU A 91 -1.73 -9.65 -15.27
N ASN A 92 -0.52 -10.22 -15.34
CA ASN A 92 -0.19 -11.54 -14.81
C ASN A 92 0.35 -11.50 -13.37
N ALA A 93 0.24 -10.37 -12.66
CA ALA A 93 0.69 -10.25 -11.28
C ALA A 93 0.02 -11.29 -10.37
N SER A 94 0.80 -11.80 -9.43
CA SER A 94 0.30 -12.70 -8.40
C SER A 94 -0.56 -11.93 -7.40
N VAL A 95 -1.72 -12.48 -7.04
CA VAL A 95 -2.62 -11.88 -6.05
C VAL A 95 -2.33 -12.49 -4.68
N LEU A 96 -1.91 -11.68 -3.72
CA LEU A 96 -1.50 -12.13 -2.39
C LEU A 96 -2.46 -11.63 -1.29
N LEU A 97 -3.12 -12.55 -0.57
CA LEU A 97 -4.11 -12.19 0.45
C LEU A 97 -3.73 -12.67 1.86
N PRO A 98 -3.93 -11.85 2.90
CA PRO A 98 -3.80 -12.28 4.28
C PRO A 98 -5.09 -12.97 4.78
N ALA A 99 -5.38 -14.13 4.20
CA ALA A 99 -6.62 -14.88 4.44
C ALA A 99 -6.75 -15.33 5.90
N PHE A 100 -5.66 -15.80 6.51
CA PHE A 100 -5.71 -16.52 7.79
C PHE A 100 -5.55 -15.64 9.03
N TYR A 101 -5.91 -14.36 8.97
CA TYR A 101 -5.99 -13.53 10.19
C TYR A 101 -7.25 -13.80 11.03
N ASN A 102 -8.36 -14.16 10.38
CA ASN A 102 -9.62 -14.53 11.02
C ASN A 102 -10.55 -15.18 9.99
N VAL A 103 -11.61 -15.84 10.47
CA VAL A 103 -12.57 -16.57 9.61
C VAL A 103 -13.21 -15.68 8.53
N ARG A 104 -13.54 -14.42 8.86
CA ARG A 104 -14.13 -13.49 7.89
C ARG A 104 -13.18 -13.20 6.72
N ASN A 105 -11.89 -13.01 7.02
CA ASN A 105 -10.85 -12.83 6.01
C ASN A 105 -10.68 -14.09 5.17
N THR A 106 -10.73 -15.27 5.78
CA THR A 106 -10.65 -16.56 5.07
C THR A 106 -11.76 -16.64 4.02
N LEU A 107 -13.02 -16.52 4.43
CA LEU A 107 -14.18 -16.66 3.53
C LEU A 107 -14.10 -15.72 2.32
N VAL A 108 -13.77 -14.45 2.55
CA VAL A 108 -13.69 -13.45 1.48
C VAL A 108 -12.49 -13.69 0.57
N SER A 109 -11.36 -14.15 1.11
CA SER A 109 -10.17 -14.45 0.31
C SER A 109 -10.37 -15.66 -0.60
N PHE A 110 -11.09 -16.69 -0.12
CA PHE A 110 -11.49 -17.82 -0.95
C PHE A 110 -12.48 -17.43 -2.06
N ARG A 111 -13.40 -16.49 -1.80
CA ARG A 111 -14.27 -15.94 -2.86
C ARG A 111 -13.47 -15.25 -3.98
N VAL A 112 -12.35 -14.62 -3.67
CA VAL A 112 -11.43 -14.07 -4.70
C VAL A 112 -10.83 -15.18 -5.54
N LYS A 113 -10.34 -16.26 -4.90
CA LYS A 113 -9.79 -17.42 -5.62
C LYS A 113 -10.84 -18.02 -6.56
N TYR A 114 -12.01 -18.36 -6.06
CA TYR A 114 -13.08 -18.97 -6.87
C TYR A 114 -13.58 -18.04 -7.95
N MET A 115 -13.65 -16.73 -7.70
CA MET A 115 -13.98 -15.77 -8.75
C MET A 115 -12.96 -15.80 -9.90
N LEU A 116 -11.66 -15.83 -9.58
CA LEU A 116 -10.61 -15.90 -10.61
C LEU A 116 -10.67 -17.22 -11.38
N ASP A 117 -11.01 -18.32 -10.72
CA ASP A 117 -11.22 -19.63 -11.35
C ASP A 117 -12.42 -19.61 -12.29
N ASP A 118 -13.57 -19.08 -11.85
CA ASP A 118 -14.79 -18.96 -12.65
C ASP A 118 -14.59 -18.10 -13.90
N PHE A 119 -13.77 -17.05 -13.81
CA PHE A 119 -13.40 -16.19 -14.93
C PHE A 119 -12.20 -16.71 -15.73
N GLN A 120 -11.70 -17.92 -15.42
CA GLN A 120 -10.56 -18.56 -16.11
C GLN A 120 -9.30 -17.66 -16.15
N SER A 121 -9.07 -16.93 -15.06
CA SER A 121 -7.89 -16.07 -14.93
C SER A 121 -6.62 -16.90 -14.78
N ARG A 122 -5.54 -16.44 -15.41
CA ARG A 122 -4.20 -17.02 -15.25
C ARG A 122 -3.44 -16.48 -14.04
N GLN A 123 -3.97 -15.44 -13.37
CA GLN A 123 -3.31 -14.83 -12.22
C GLN A 123 -3.24 -15.83 -11.05
N PRO A 124 -2.03 -16.18 -10.56
CA PRO A 124 -1.89 -17.06 -9.42
C PRO A 124 -2.34 -16.33 -8.15
N VAL A 125 -2.95 -17.07 -7.23
CA VAL A 125 -3.43 -16.55 -5.95
C VAL A 125 -2.69 -17.24 -4.82
N TYR A 126 -2.10 -16.45 -3.94
CA TYR A 126 -1.37 -16.93 -2.78
C TYR A 126 -1.97 -16.38 -1.49
N PHE A 127 -1.78 -17.13 -0.41
CA PHE A 127 -2.19 -16.73 0.93
C PHE A 127 -0.97 -16.71 1.84
N PHE A 128 -0.84 -15.67 2.67
CA PHE A 128 0.21 -15.66 3.69
C PHE A 128 -0.01 -16.79 4.69
N HIS A 129 1.02 -17.61 4.92
CA HIS A 129 0.95 -18.68 5.91
C HIS A 129 0.71 -18.10 7.32
N PRO A 130 -0.20 -18.65 8.14
CA PRO A 130 -0.52 -18.09 9.46
C PRO A 130 0.69 -18.07 10.40
N GLN A 131 1.57 -19.08 10.34
CA GLN A 131 2.79 -19.08 11.15
C GLN A 131 3.78 -17.99 10.70
N TYR A 132 3.83 -17.67 9.39
CA TYR A 132 4.64 -16.56 8.89
C TYR A 132 4.12 -15.23 9.46
N LEU A 133 2.81 -14.98 9.37
CA LEU A 133 2.19 -13.78 9.95
C LEU A 133 2.47 -13.63 11.45
N SER A 134 2.39 -14.73 12.21
CA SER A 134 2.72 -14.74 13.64
C SER A 134 4.20 -14.45 13.90
N SER A 135 5.09 -15.05 13.13
CA SER A 135 6.54 -14.91 13.31
C SER A 135 7.02 -13.51 12.97
N VAL A 136 6.55 -12.94 11.86
CA VAL A 136 6.81 -11.54 11.50
C VAL A 136 6.30 -10.61 12.61
N SER A 137 5.08 -10.82 13.11
CA SER A 137 4.54 -9.98 14.19
C SER A 137 5.39 -10.05 15.48
N ARG A 138 5.88 -11.24 15.85
CA ARG A 138 6.76 -11.42 17.02
C ARG A 138 8.14 -10.79 16.81
N TYR A 139 8.71 -10.94 15.63
CA TYR A 139 9.99 -10.33 15.27
C TYR A 139 9.94 -8.80 15.43
N TRP A 140 8.97 -8.14 14.79
CA TRP A 140 8.85 -6.68 14.88
C TRP A 140 8.49 -6.17 16.28
N LEU A 141 7.72 -6.94 17.05
CA LEU A 141 7.47 -6.63 18.46
C LEU A 141 8.78 -6.60 19.26
N SER A 142 9.70 -7.55 19.01
CA SER A 142 11.01 -7.59 19.67
C SER A 142 11.91 -6.39 19.31
N LEU A 143 11.69 -5.80 18.14
CA LEU A 143 12.34 -4.56 17.69
C LEU A 143 11.63 -3.28 18.17
N GLY A 144 10.59 -3.40 18.98
CA GLY A 144 9.87 -2.28 19.58
C GLY A 144 8.68 -1.75 18.74
N VAL A 145 8.34 -2.38 17.62
CA VAL A 145 7.15 -2.02 16.83
C VAL A 145 5.91 -2.61 17.51
N ARG A 146 5.29 -1.83 18.40
CA ARG A 146 4.09 -2.23 19.15
C ARG A 146 2.83 -1.85 18.37
N ALA A 147 2.23 -2.80 17.68
CA ALA A 147 0.97 -2.64 16.96
C ALA A 147 0.01 -3.79 17.29
N ARG A 148 -1.30 -3.54 17.26
CA ARG A 148 -2.32 -4.61 17.34
C ARG A 148 -2.18 -5.59 16.17
N ARG A 149 -1.80 -5.07 15.01
CA ARG A 149 -1.49 -5.84 13.80
C ARG A 149 -0.50 -5.04 12.96
N ILE A 150 0.55 -5.68 12.48
CA ILE A 150 1.52 -5.09 11.56
C ILE A 150 0.87 -4.73 10.21
N SER A 151 1.36 -3.70 9.53
CA SER A 151 0.82 -3.30 8.23
C SER A 151 1.17 -4.30 7.11
N THR A 152 0.40 -4.28 6.02
CA THR A 152 0.73 -5.05 4.81
C THR A 152 2.11 -4.65 4.27
N GLY A 153 2.46 -3.36 4.36
CA GLY A 153 3.77 -2.86 3.99
C GLY A 153 4.87 -3.53 4.78
N LEU A 154 4.75 -3.59 6.12
CA LEU A 154 5.75 -4.24 6.98
C LEU A 154 5.93 -5.73 6.65
N ILE A 155 4.84 -6.44 6.35
CA ILE A 155 4.89 -7.86 5.94
C ILE A 155 5.67 -8.02 4.64
N LEU A 156 5.39 -7.20 3.62
CA LEU A 156 6.11 -7.28 2.34
C LEU A 156 7.56 -6.84 2.44
N VAL A 157 7.88 -5.82 3.24
CA VAL A 157 9.27 -5.42 3.49
C VAL A 157 10.05 -6.55 4.16
N THR A 158 9.44 -7.24 5.12
CA THR A 158 10.06 -8.41 5.76
C THR A 158 10.34 -9.52 4.75
N ALA A 159 9.34 -9.86 3.93
CA ALA A 159 9.51 -10.86 2.88
C ALA A 159 10.61 -10.48 1.86
N ALA A 160 10.67 -9.21 1.47
CA ALA A 160 11.69 -8.71 0.56
C ALA A 160 13.10 -8.80 1.16
N LEU A 161 13.25 -8.46 2.45
CA LEU A 161 14.53 -8.59 3.17
C LEU A 161 14.98 -10.05 3.31
N GLU A 162 14.05 -10.99 3.40
CA GLU A 162 14.35 -12.44 3.47
C GLU A 162 14.73 -13.03 2.10
N LEU A 163 14.20 -12.47 1.01
CA LEU A 163 14.27 -13.08 -0.33
C LEU A 163 15.22 -12.38 -1.31
N CYS A 164 15.63 -11.14 -1.03
CA CYS A 164 16.31 -10.27 -1.98
C CYS A 164 17.62 -9.72 -1.42
N GLU A 165 18.54 -9.40 -2.32
CA GLU A 165 19.86 -8.84 -2.01
C GLU A 165 19.78 -7.32 -1.79
N GLU A 166 18.90 -6.64 -2.51
CA GLU A 166 18.66 -5.20 -2.37
C GLU A 166 17.16 -4.92 -2.27
N VAL A 167 16.79 -3.99 -1.38
CA VAL A 167 15.39 -3.61 -1.13
C VAL A 167 15.27 -2.09 -1.15
N HIS A 168 14.42 -1.60 -2.05
CA HIS A 168 14.09 -0.19 -2.21
C HIS A 168 12.60 0.02 -1.88
N LEU A 169 12.34 0.96 -0.98
CA LEU A 169 11.02 1.30 -0.49
C LEU A 169 10.58 2.63 -1.10
N PHE A 170 9.47 2.63 -1.83
CA PHE A 170 8.85 3.82 -2.40
C PHE A 170 7.47 4.04 -1.80
N GLY A 171 7.16 5.30 -1.48
CA GLY A 171 5.87 5.62 -0.87
C GLY A 171 5.70 4.95 0.49
N PHE A 172 6.76 4.83 1.30
CA PHE A 172 6.63 4.47 2.71
C PHE A 172 6.77 5.75 3.54
N TRP A 173 5.65 6.42 3.77
CA TRP A 173 5.63 7.66 4.54
C TRP A 173 4.32 7.77 5.33
N ALA A 174 4.42 7.87 6.65
CA ALA A 174 3.27 7.83 7.55
C ALA A 174 2.96 9.19 8.21
N PHE A 175 3.59 10.27 7.73
CA PHE A 175 3.45 11.60 8.30
C PHE A 175 2.65 12.53 7.38
N PRO A 176 1.91 13.50 7.95
CA PRO A 176 1.05 14.41 7.16
C PRO A 176 1.82 15.46 6.37
N MET A 177 3.13 15.59 6.60
CA MET A 177 4.02 16.51 5.91
C MET A 177 5.16 15.74 5.29
N ASN A 178 5.60 16.14 4.10
CA ASN A 178 6.83 15.64 3.50
C ASN A 178 8.06 16.25 4.20
N PRO A 179 9.29 15.78 3.91
CA PRO A 179 10.52 16.32 4.49
C PRO A 179 10.75 17.83 4.24
N SER A 180 10.12 18.41 3.21
CA SER A 180 10.18 19.84 2.91
C SER A 180 9.10 20.66 3.64
N GLY A 181 8.30 20.05 4.51
CA GLY A 181 7.27 20.72 5.31
C GLY A 181 5.93 20.95 4.60
N PHE A 182 5.73 20.43 3.39
CA PHE A 182 4.46 20.53 2.68
C PHE A 182 3.49 19.44 3.12
N PHE A 183 2.23 19.82 3.33
CA PHE A 183 1.17 18.86 3.61
C PHE A 183 0.92 17.92 2.42
N ILE A 184 0.76 16.64 2.73
CA ILE A 184 0.49 15.58 1.75
C ILE A 184 -0.72 14.76 2.20
N THR A 185 -1.38 14.12 1.23
CA THR A 185 -2.53 13.23 1.47
C THR A 185 -2.08 11.90 2.08
N HIS A 186 -2.99 11.08 2.61
CA HIS A 186 -2.60 9.77 3.12
C HIS A 186 -2.22 8.77 2.01
N HIS A 187 -2.92 8.74 0.87
CA HIS A 187 -2.51 7.96 -0.30
C HIS A 187 -2.16 8.93 -1.44
N TYR A 188 -1.44 8.49 -2.47
CA TYR A 188 -1.19 9.35 -3.64
C TYR A 188 -2.45 9.58 -4.50
N TYR A 189 -3.49 8.76 -4.33
CA TYR A 189 -4.74 8.83 -5.10
C TYR A 189 -5.95 9.34 -4.30
N ASP A 190 -5.87 9.37 -2.96
CA ASP A 190 -6.92 9.89 -2.08
C ASP A 190 -6.38 10.27 -0.69
N ASN A 191 -7.25 10.71 0.22
CA ASN A 191 -6.88 11.04 1.61
C ASN A 191 -7.54 10.12 2.65
N VAL A 192 -7.86 8.88 2.28
CA VAL A 192 -8.49 7.89 3.17
C VAL A 192 -7.48 7.41 4.20
N LYS A 193 -7.74 7.65 5.48
CA LYS A 193 -6.85 7.25 6.58
C LYS A 193 -7.06 5.79 6.98
N PRO A 194 -6.03 5.11 7.52
CA PRO A 194 -6.19 3.76 8.04
C PRO A 194 -7.06 3.78 9.29
N LYS A 195 -7.67 2.63 9.62
CA LYS A 195 -8.45 2.50 10.85
C LYS A 195 -7.57 2.77 12.08
N PRO A 196 -7.92 3.72 12.95
CA PRO A 196 -7.13 4.05 14.13
C PRO A 196 -6.91 2.83 15.05
N GLY A 197 -5.73 2.76 15.67
CA GLY A 197 -5.40 1.74 16.68
C GLY A 197 -5.08 0.34 16.16
N PHE A 198 -4.99 0.13 14.84
CA PHE A 198 -4.61 -1.16 14.26
C PHE A 198 -3.09 -1.28 14.02
N HIS A 199 -2.54 -0.29 13.34
CA HIS A 199 -1.14 -0.26 12.88
C HIS A 199 -0.37 0.82 13.62
N ALA A 200 0.93 0.60 13.81
CA ALA A 200 1.85 1.60 14.35
C ALA A 200 2.69 2.19 13.20
N MET A 201 2.02 2.72 12.16
CA MET A 201 2.67 3.17 10.93
C MET A 201 3.84 4.15 11.17
N PRO A 202 3.75 5.13 12.10
CA PRO A 202 4.90 5.97 12.45
C PRO A 202 6.10 5.18 12.98
N SER A 203 5.88 4.20 13.87
CA SER A 203 6.94 3.34 14.40
C SER A 203 7.55 2.43 13.32
N GLU A 204 6.73 1.94 12.40
CA GLU A 204 7.19 1.15 11.24
C GLU A 204 8.14 1.98 10.36
N ILE A 205 7.75 3.20 9.97
CA ILE A 205 8.60 4.06 9.14
C ILE A 205 9.88 4.50 9.85
N PHE A 206 9.82 4.83 11.14
CA PHE A 206 11.05 5.12 11.90
C PHE A 206 12.03 3.94 11.88
N THR A 207 11.50 2.72 11.93
CA THR A 207 12.35 1.53 11.84
C THR A 207 12.96 1.37 10.46
N PHE A 208 12.20 1.62 9.39
CA PHE A 208 12.75 1.61 8.02
C PHE A 208 13.81 2.70 7.82
N LEU A 209 13.62 3.91 8.37
CA LEU A 209 14.63 4.98 8.31
C LEU A 209 15.91 4.60 9.07
N ARG A 210 15.79 3.91 10.21
CA ARG A 210 16.94 3.37 10.93
C ARG A 210 17.65 2.25 10.15
N MET A 211 16.91 1.40 9.45
CA MET A 211 17.49 0.39 8.56
C MET A 211 18.18 1.05 7.36
N HIS A 212 17.61 2.14 6.84
CA HIS A 212 18.17 2.94 5.76
C HIS A 212 19.52 3.55 6.12
N SER A 213 19.63 4.18 7.30
CA SER A 213 20.91 4.76 7.74
C SER A 213 22.01 3.72 7.98
N ARG A 214 21.64 2.44 8.12
CA ARG A 214 22.57 1.32 8.27
C ARG A 214 22.85 0.58 6.96
N GLY A 215 22.30 1.03 5.83
CA GLY A 215 22.48 0.39 4.53
C GLY A 215 21.76 -0.95 4.36
N ILE A 216 20.81 -1.30 5.24
CA ILE A 216 20.05 -2.57 5.18
C ILE A 216 18.99 -2.53 4.07
N LEU A 217 18.38 -1.36 3.85
CA LEU A 217 17.42 -1.10 2.78
C LEU A 217 17.51 0.37 2.34
N ARG A 218 16.86 0.75 1.26
CA ARG A 218 16.84 2.14 0.76
C ARG A 218 15.44 2.71 0.79
N VAL A 219 15.20 3.75 1.61
CA VAL A 219 13.91 4.47 1.61
C VAL A 219 14.01 5.64 0.65
N HIS A 220 13.19 5.62 -0.40
CA HIS A 220 13.08 6.71 -1.36
C HIS A 220 11.98 7.64 -0.92
N THR A 221 12.42 8.80 -0.47
CA THR A 221 11.54 9.90 -0.07
C THR A 221 11.42 10.84 -1.26
N GLY A 222 12.52 11.31 -1.85
CA GLY A 222 12.50 12.24 -2.99
C GLY A 222 12.02 11.67 -4.33
N THR A 223 11.67 12.57 -5.25
CA THR A 223 12.67 12.95 -6.24
C THR A 223 13.34 11.84 -7.05
N CYS A 224 12.65 10.87 -7.65
CA CYS A 224 13.32 9.96 -8.58
C CYS A 224 13.64 10.66 -9.92
N ASN A 225 14.88 10.51 -10.39
CA ASN A 225 15.27 10.85 -11.76
C ASN A 225 15.00 9.63 -12.63
N CYS A 226 14.25 9.80 -13.72
CA CYS A 226 14.17 8.79 -14.76
C CYS A 226 15.58 8.62 -15.36
N CYS A 227 16.10 7.39 -15.35
CA CYS A 227 17.23 7.00 -16.18
C CYS A 227 16.69 6.56 -17.54
#